data_AF-A0A955C437-F1
#
_entry.id   AF-A0A955C437-F1
#
_cell.length_a   1.000
_cell.length_b   1.000
_cell.length_c   1.000
_cell.angle_alpha   90.00
_cell.angle_beta   90.00
_cell.angle_gamma   90.00
#
_symmetry.space_group_name_H-M   'P 1'
#
loop_
_entity.id
_entity.type
_entity.pdbx_description
1 polymer ?
#
loop_
_entity_poly.entity_id
_entity_poly.type
_entity_poly.pdbx_seq_one_letter_code
_entity_poly.pdbx_strand_id
1 'polypeptide(L)'
;QDIGKLIRYFELHDEAWTESGGQRIVKTIDPSFPHDDQYARGRTLIGHGIDLFSPGTPAFLMGAEFLEDTDFGSDAPSEPEARLDWNKPSTYSNYMQAFKDMIALRTSHPALRSTAGYQINHLNDSDDILGMHRWNVNGDVLLVVIGLNNSDKFNYHIGFPQAGVWREVFNSQASVYGGTGLGNGGMITTTSIIKDGYANSAFITVPKMSVIVFQWSPEDVNLDGTSDLYDMALFQRCVAGGSDCSVDADFDNDSNVDADDWAYVGPRVLGPGQ
;
A
#
# COMPACT_ATOMS: atom_id res chain seq x y z
N GLN A 1 23.62 7.07 2.80
CA GLN A 1 23.83 5.65 2.47
C GLN A 1 23.10 5.35 1.17
N ASP A 2 23.64 4.46 0.33
CA ASP A 2 23.01 4.07 -0.94
C ASP A 2 21.82 3.15 -0.63
N ILE A 3 20.61 3.71 -0.61
CA ILE A 3 19.37 3.03 -0.20
C ILE A 3 19.10 1.81 -1.11
N GLY A 4 19.60 1.80 -2.35
CA GLY A 4 19.52 0.65 -3.25
C GLY A 4 20.26 -0.60 -2.74
N LYS A 5 21.18 -0.45 -1.78
CA LYS A 5 21.95 -1.54 -1.16
C LYS A 5 21.43 -1.95 0.22
N LEU A 6 20.38 -1.30 0.71
CA LEU A 6 19.75 -1.67 1.96
C LEU A 6 18.85 -2.89 1.74
N ILE A 7 19.17 -3.99 2.43
CA ILE A 7 18.23 -5.10 2.59
C ILE A 7 17.41 -4.82 3.84
N ARG A 8 16.11 -5.04 3.76
CA ARG A 8 15.20 -5.01 4.90
C ARG A 8 14.43 -6.29 4.95
N TYR A 9 13.95 -6.59 6.15
CA TYR A 9 13.13 -7.75 6.40
C TYR A 9 12.27 -7.50 7.63
N PHE A 10 11.18 -8.26 7.70
CA PHE A 10 10.36 -8.38 8.91
C PHE A 10 10.67 -9.65 9.68
N GLU A 11 10.93 -10.75 8.98
CA GLU A 11 11.36 -12.05 9.51
C GLU A 11 12.34 -12.70 8.52
N LEU A 12 13.48 -13.19 9.01
CA LEU A 12 14.36 -14.12 8.29
C LEU A 12 14.57 -15.40 9.12
N HIS A 13 15.35 -16.32 8.57
CA HIS A 13 15.57 -17.64 9.16
C HIS A 13 16.21 -17.58 10.54
N ASP A 14 17.08 -16.61 10.81
CA ASP A 14 17.75 -16.48 12.11
C ASP A 14 16.77 -16.05 13.21
N GLU A 15 15.79 -15.17 12.91
CA GLU A 15 14.74 -14.79 13.85
C GLU A 15 13.72 -15.91 14.10
N ALA A 16 13.55 -16.80 13.13
CA ALA A 16 12.63 -17.92 13.22
C ALA A 16 13.28 -19.21 13.77
N TRP A 17 14.58 -19.21 14.08
CA TRP A 17 15.31 -20.41 14.52
C TRP A 17 15.30 -20.56 16.04
N THR A 18 14.85 -21.73 16.50
CA THR A 18 14.75 -22.06 17.93
C THR A 18 16.09 -22.08 18.66
N GLU A 19 17.19 -22.48 18.00
CA GLU A 19 18.53 -22.46 18.63
C GLU A 19 19.06 -21.04 18.85
N SER A 20 18.61 -20.07 18.05
CA SER A 20 18.86 -18.64 18.27
C SER A 20 17.97 -18.04 19.37
N GLY A 21 17.05 -18.82 19.96
CA GLY A 21 16.02 -18.34 20.88
C GLY A 21 14.83 -17.66 20.18
N GLY A 22 14.75 -17.79 18.86
CA GLY A 22 13.69 -17.25 18.01
C GLY A 22 12.56 -18.25 17.75
N GLN A 23 11.51 -17.77 17.08
CA GLN A 23 10.37 -18.57 16.60
C GLN A 23 9.67 -17.79 15.48
N ARG A 24 8.77 -18.45 14.74
CA ARG A 24 7.95 -17.75 13.74
C ARG A 24 7.22 -16.55 14.34
N ILE A 25 7.22 -15.44 13.64
CA ILE A 25 6.60 -14.18 14.05
C ILE A 25 5.09 -14.36 14.29
N VAL A 26 4.46 -15.25 13.53
CA VAL A 26 3.05 -15.59 13.68
C VAL A 26 2.77 -16.16 15.08
N LYS A 27 3.65 -17.01 15.61
CA LYS A 27 3.58 -17.57 16.98
C LYS A 27 3.88 -16.53 18.05
N THR A 28 4.72 -15.56 17.74
CA THR A 28 5.01 -14.44 18.64
C THR A 28 3.80 -13.51 18.78
N ILE A 29 3.03 -13.33 17.71
CA ILE A 29 1.81 -12.51 17.72
C ILE A 29 0.63 -13.25 18.36
N ASP A 30 0.40 -14.50 17.94
CA ASP A 30 -0.63 -15.37 18.49
C ASP A 30 0.01 -16.63 19.09
N PRO A 31 0.13 -16.75 20.42
CA PRO A 31 0.72 -17.92 21.06
C PRO A 31 -0.23 -19.13 21.10
N SER A 32 -1.49 -18.99 20.68
CA SER A 32 -2.49 -20.06 20.73
C SER A 32 -2.53 -20.83 19.41
N PHE A 33 -2.58 -22.16 19.47
CA PHE A 33 -2.77 -22.98 18.27
C PHE A 33 -4.26 -23.07 17.89
N PRO A 34 -4.63 -23.00 16.59
CA PRO A 34 -3.78 -22.68 15.45
C PRO A 34 -3.38 -21.19 15.45
N HIS A 35 -2.11 -20.89 15.18
CA HIS A 35 -1.51 -19.54 15.27
C HIS A 35 -1.96 -18.64 14.12
N ASP A 36 -3.26 -18.39 14.00
CA ASP A 36 -3.87 -17.80 12.82
C ASP A 36 -4.99 -16.81 13.14
N ASP A 37 -5.03 -16.27 14.37
CA ASP A 37 -6.04 -15.28 14.75
C ASP A 37 -5.97 -13.99 13.92
N GLN A 38 -6.96 -13.10 14.12
CA GLN A 38 -7.02 -11.82 13.39
C GLN A 38 -5.78 -10.94 13.63
N TYR A 39 -5.13 -11.04 14.80
CA TYR A 39 -3.96 -10.25 15.13
C TYR A 39 -2.73 -10.79 14.43
N ALA A 40 -2.55 -12.12 14.42
CA ALA A 40 -1.52 -12.81 13.66
C ALA A 40 -1.62 -12.44 12.18
N ARG A 41 -2.79 -12.64 11.55
CA ARG A 41 -3.01 -12.31 10.13
C ARG A 41 -2.81 -10.82 9.83
N GLY A 42 -3.40 -9.94 10.64
CA GLY A 42 -3.33 -8.50 10.41
C GLY A 42 -1.92 -7.94 10.57
N ARG A 43 -1.25 -8.25 11.68
CA ARG A 43 0.06 -7.67 12.02
C ARG A 43 1.20 -8.23 11.16
N THR A 44 1.11 -9.49 10.74
CA THR A 44 2.08 -10.04 9.78
C THR A 44 1.94 -9.37 8.41
N LEU A 45 0.73 -9.15 7.90
CA LEU A 45 0.52 -8.37 6.67
C LEU A 45 1.00 -6.93 6.81
N ILE A 46 0.86 -6.31 7.99
CA ILE A 46 1.47 -4.99 8.23
C ILE A 46 3.00 -5.05 8.13
N GLY A 47 3.63 -5.98 8.85
CA GLY A 47 5.08 -6.12 8.87
C GLY A 47 5.66 -6.32 7.46
N HIS A 48 5.08 -7.24 6.70
CA HIS A 48 5.49 -7.49 5.32
C HIS A 48 5.08 -6.38 4.35
N GLY A 49 3.94 -5.71 4.57
CA GLY A 49 3.53 -4.56 3.77
C GLY A 49 4.45 -3.36 3.96
N ILE A 50 4.89 -3.08 5.19
CA ILE A 50 5.95 -2.09 5.46
C ILE A 50 7.23 -2.48 4.72
N ASP A 51 7.67 -3.73 4.82
CA ASP A 51 8.90 -4.18 4.14
C ASP A 51 8.82 -4.01 2.61
N LEU A 52 7.72 -4.49 2.01
CA LEU A 52 7.47 -4.46 0.57
C LEU A 52 7.20 -3.05 0.02
N PHE A 53 6.61 -2.13 0.78
CA PHE A 53 6.23 -0.81 0.27
C PHE A 53 7.15 0.33 0.70
N SER A 54 8.17 0.05 1.50
CA SER A 54 9.16 1.05 1.92
C SER A 54 10.37 1.09 0.96
N PRO A 55 11.31 2.05 1.05
CA PRO A 55 12.49 2.13 0.17
C PRO A 55 13.65 1.20 0.58
N GLY A 56 14.16 0.38 -0.33
CA GLY A 56 15.14 -0.69 -0.04
C GLY A 56 14.74 -2.01 -0.68
N THR A 57 15.57 -3.03 -0.59
CA THR A 57 15.29 -4.37 -1.13
C THR A 57 14.67 -5.24 -0.02
N PRO A 58 13.39 -5.65 -0.16
CA PRO A 58 12.72 -6.47 0.85
C PRO A 58 13.22 -7.91 0.79
N ALA A 59 13.13 -8.58 1.93
CA ALA A 59 13.42 -9.99 2.10
C ALA A 59 12.49 -10.55 3.18
N PHE A 60 11.95 -11.74 2.94
CA PHE A 60 11.12 -12.44 3.92
C PHE A 60 11.42 -13.94 3.87
N LEU A 61 11.20 -14.60 5.01
CA LEU A 61 11.40 -16.04 5.15
C LEU A 61 10.31 -16.84 4.41
N MET A 62 10.70 -17.97 3.80
CA MET A 62 9.76 -18.90 3.20
C MET A 62 8.71 -19.38 4.20
N GLY A 63 7.46 -19.43 3.76
CA GLY A 63 6.30 -19.78 4.58
C GLY A 63 5.62 -18.61 5.27
N ALA A 64 6.26 -17.43 5.32
CA ALA A 64 5.62 -16.21 5.81
C ALA A 64 4.37 -15.86 4.98
N GLU A 65 4.37 -16.20 3.69
CA GLU A 65 3.29 -15.95 2.74
C GLU A 65 2.05 -16.85 2.94
N PHE A 66 2.09 -17.84 3.84
CA PHE A 66 0.96 -18.70 4.16
C PHE A 66 0.88 -19.06 5.65
N LEU A 67 1.34 -18.15 6.53
CA LEU A 67 1.25 -18.31 8.00
C LEU A 67 1.91 -19.60 8.51
N GLU A 68 3.11 -19.90 8.02
CA GLU A 68 3.91 -20.98 8.58
C GLU A 68 4.20 -20.73 10.06
N ASP A 69 3.94 -21.74 10.89
CA ASP A 69 4.17 -21.73 12.34
C ASP A 69 5.16 -22.81 12.77
N THR A 70 5.64 -23.64 11.84
CA THR A 70 6.80 -24.50 12.05
C THR A 70 8.05 -23.61 12.08
N ASP A 71 8.75 -23.61 13.21
CA ASP A 71 9.97 -22.82 13.41
C ASP A 71 11.07 -23.27 12.43
N PHE A 72 11.95 -22.34 12.08
CA PHE A 72 13.07 -22.67 11.21
C PHE A 72 14.02 -23.61 11.95
N GLY A 73 14.54 -24.63 11.25
CA GLY A 73 15.51 -25.56 11.82
C GLY A 73 14.97 -26.49 12.93
N SER A 74 13.67 -26.46 13.26
CA SER A 74 13.11 -27.44 14.18
C SER A 74 13.08 -28.81 13.51
N ASP A 75 13.92 -29.74 13.96
CA ASP A 75 13.76 -31.15 13.63
C ASP A 75 12.42 -31.60 14.23
N ALA A 76 11.35 -31.64 13.42
CA ALA A 76 10.15 -32.34 13.85
C ALA A 76 10.59 -33.79 14.11
N PRO A 77 10.49 -34.33 15.35
CA PRO A 77 11.09 -35.63 15.69
C PRO A 77 10.57 -36.80 14.85
N SER A 78 9.42 -36.62 14.20
CA SER A 78 8.78 -37.57 13.30
C SER A 78 8.97 -37.26 11.82
N GLU A 79 9.39 -36.04 11.43
CA GLU A 79 9.45 -35.59 10.03
C GLU A 79 10.63 -34.63 9.80
N PRO A 80 11.87 -35.14 9.69
CA PRO A 80 13.09 -34.32 9.53
C PRO A 80 13.08 -33.39 8.30
N GLU A 81 12.18 -33.64 7.34
CA GLU A 81 12.03 -32.91 6.09
C GLU A 81 10.85 -31.91 6.10
N ALA A 82 9.95 -31.97 7.07
CA ALA A 82 8.74 -31.14 7.12
C ALA A 82 9.00 -29.76 7.76
N ARG A 83 9.79 -28.93 7.08
CA ARG A 83 10.07 -27.53 7.49
C ARG A 83 8.96 -26.55 7.13
N LEU A 84 8.06 -26.96 6.24
CA LEU A 84 6.90 -26.21 5.76
C LEU A 84 5.69 -27.14 5.70
N ASP A 85 4.54 -26.71 6.21
CA ASP A 85 3.26 -27.40 6.02
C ASP A 85 2.65 -27.01 4.67
N TRP A 86 2.84 -27.87 3.67
CA TRP A 86 2.38 -27.65 2.31
C TRP A 86 0.85 -27.67 2.13
N ASN A 87 0.07 -27.98 3.17
CA ASN A 87 -1.38 -27.78 3.14
C ASN A 87 -1.76 -26.30 3.32
N LYS A 88 -0.93 -25.52 4.02
CA LYS A 88 -1.17 -24.11 4.36
C LYS A 88 -1.36 -23.18 3.16
N PRO A 89 -0.63 -23.29 2.04
CA PRO A 89 -0.92 -22.51 0.84
C PRO A 89 -2.38 -22.64 0.35
N SER A 90 -2.99 -23.82 0.52
CA SER A 90 -4.39 -24.05 0.16
C SER A 90 -5.34 -23.56 1.27
N THR A 91 -5.01 -23.82 2.54
CA THR A 91 -5.80 -23.37 3.70
C THR A 91 -5.88 -21.85 3.81
N TYR A 92 -4.77 -21.16 3.53
CA TYR A 92 -4.62 -19.71 3.65
C TYR A 92 -4.46 -19.05 2.28
N SER A 93 -5.16 -19.54 1.27
CA SER A 93 -5.07 -19.06 -0.11
C SER A 93 -5.34 -17.55 -0.23
N ASN A 94 -6.28 -17.02 0.55
CA ASN A 94 -6.62 -15.59 0.57
C ASN A 94 -5.47 -14.74 1.12
N TYR A 95 -4.83 -15.21 2.20
CA TYR A 95 -3.67 -14.54 2.78
C TYR A 95 -2.46 -14.60 1.83
N MET A 96 -2.24 -15.75 1.19
CA MET A 96 -1.22 -15.91 0.16
C MET A 96 -1.47 -15.00 -1.05
N GLN A 97 -2.75 -14.76 -1.40
CA GLN A 97 -3.13 -13.82 -2.45
C GLN A 97 -2.71 -12.39 -2.09
N ALA A 98 -2.81 -11.97 -0.83
CA ALA A 98 -2.31 -10.66 -0.39
C ALA A 98 -0.81 -10.49 -0.67
N PHE A 99 0.01 -11.52 -0.41
CA PHE A 99 1.45 -11.49 -0.73
C PHE A 99 1.70 -11.36 -2.23
N LYS A 100 1.00 -12.15 -3.04
CA LYS A 100 1.11 -12.08 -4.51
C LYS A 100 0.81 -10.68 -5.01
N ASP A 101 -0.24 -10.06 -4.50
CA ASP A 101 -0.69 -8.75 -4.96
C ASP A 101 0.19 -7.62 -4.42
N MET A 102 0.72 -7.71 -3.19
CA MET A 102 1.76 -6.77 -2.71
C MET A 102 3.04 -6.85 -3.56
N ILE A 103 3.49 -8.06 -3.91
CA ILE A 103 4.67 -8.28 -4.77
C ILE A 103 4.40 -7.76 -6.18
N ALA A 104 3.22 -8.04 -6.74
CA ALA A 104 2.81 -7.54 -8.05
C ALA A 104 2.76 -6.01 -8.06
N LEU A 105 2.19 -5.37 -7.03
CA LEU A 105 2.15 -3.92 -6.90
C LEU A 105 3.56 -3.32 -6.83
N ARG A 106 4.43 -3.87 -5.97
CA ARG A 106 5.83 -3.41 -5.86
C ARG A 106 6.60 -3.53 -7.19
N THR A 107 6.33 -4.59 -7.95
CA THR A 107 7.06 -4.86 -9.19
C THR A 107 6.50 -4.09 -10.39
N SER A 108 5.20 -3.77 -10.40
CA SER A 108 4.56 -2.99 -11.45
C SER A 108 4.74 -1.47 -11.27
N HIS A 109 4.87 -0.97 -10.04
CA HIS A 109 5.04 0.46 -9.76
C HIS A 109 6.50 0.85 -9.51
N PRO A 110 7.15 1.61 -10.41
CA PRO A 110 8.52 2.04 -10.19
C PRO A 110 8.68 2.92 -8.93
N ALA A 111 7.63 3.59 -8.45
CA ALA A 111 7.65 4.36 -7.20
C ALA A 111 7.89 3.50 -5.95
N LEU A 112 7.59 2.20 -5.99
CA LEU A 112 7.85 1.27 -4.89
C LEU A 112 9.25 0.65 -4.93
N ARG A 113 10.03 0.88 -5.99
CA ARG A 113 11.37 0.30 -6.13
C ARG A 113 12.35 0.84 -5.08
N SER A 114 13.46 0.15 -4.90
CA SER A 114 14.38 0.37 -3.78
C SER A 114 14.95 1.79 -3.72
N THR A 115 15.24 2.39 -4.88
CA THR A 115 15.88 3.71 -5.01
C THR A 115 14.89 4.85 -5.24
N ALA A 116 13.58 4.55 -5.30
CA ALA A 116 12.57 5.57 -5.56
C ALA A 116 12.41 6.54 -4.38
N GLY A 117 11.86 7.72 -4.67
CA GLY A 117 11.62 8.75 -3.67
C GLY A 117 10.68 8.27 -2.58
N TYR A 118 10.90 8.76 -1.36
CA TYR A 118 10.01 8.51 -0.24
C TYR A 118 10.01 9.67 0.74
N GLN A 119 8.89 9.85 1.43
CA GLN A 119 8.74 10.77 2.54
C GLN A 119 7.72 10.19 3.51
N ILE A 120 8.09 10.09 4.78
CA ILE A 120 7.08 9.88 5.83
C ILE A 120 6.38 11.21 6.03
N ASN A 121 5.18 11.35 5.47
CA ASN A 121 4.42 12.60 5.50
C ASN A 121 3.45 12.65 6.67
N HIS A 122 2.98 11.50 7.17
CA HIS A 122 2.03 11.45 8.26
C HIS A 122 2.51 10.53 9.38
N LEU A 123 2.51 11.05 10.60
CA LEU A 123 2.82 10.32 11.83
C LEU A 123 1.81 10.74 12.88
N ASN A 124 0.98 9.79 13.32
CA ASN A 124 0.05 10.01 14.41
C ASN A 124 0.22 8.88 15.43
N ASP A 125 1.04 9.15 16.44
CA ASP A 125 1.33 8.22 17.54
C ASP A 125 0.12 7.94 18.43
N SER A 126 -0.91 8.81 18.42
CA SER A 126 -2.09 8.62 19.25
C SER A 126 -3.11 7.66 18.64
N ASP A 127 -3.16 7.59 17.31
CA ASP A 127 -4.02 6.68 16.56
C ASP A 127 -3.27 5.50 15.94
N ASP A 128 -1.96 5.38 16.20
CA ASP A 128 -1.07 4.38 15.62
C ASP A 128 -1.18 4.33 14.07
N ILE A 129 -1.11 5.50 13.41
CA ILE A 129 -1.20 5.62 11.94
C ILE A 129 0.04 6.29 11.36
N LEU A 130 0.56 5.69 10.29
CA LEU A 130 1.69 6.15 9.50
C LEU A 130 1.28 6.35 8.04
N GLY A 131 1.68 7.46 7.43
CA GLY A 131 1.57 7.70 5.99
C GLY A 131 2.94 7.92 5.37
N MET A 132 3.19 7.22 4.27
CA MET A 132 4.42 7.28 3.50
C MET A 132 4.12 7.54 2.03
N HIS A 133 4.49 8.72 1.57
CA HIS A 133 4.50 9.09 0.16
C HIS A 133 5.69 8.40 -0.54
N ARG A 134 5.43 7.80 -1.70
CA ARG A 134 6.42 7.18 -2.60
C ARG A 134 6.25 7.76 -4.00
N TRP A 135 7.36 8.06 -4.70
CA TRP A 135 7.29 8.57 -6.08
C TRP A 135 8.50 8.16 -6.93
N ASN A 136 8.32 8.15 -8.25
CA ASN A 136 9.41 8.06 -9.22
C ASN A 136 9.58 9.38 -10.01
N VAL A 137 10.59 9.43 -10.88
CA VAL A 137 10.84 10.59 -11.76
C VAL A 137 9.90 10.68 -12.98
N ASN A 138 9.09 9.65 -13.23
CA ASN A 138 8.19 9.54 -14.38
C ASN A 138 6.72 9.83 -14.00
N GLY A 139 6.43 10.31 -12.78
CA GLY A 139 5.08 10.66 -12.34
C GLY A 139 4.27 9.53 -11.69
N ASP A 140 4.84 8.35 -11.44
CA ASP A 140 4.20 7.34 -10.58
C ASP A 140 4.27 7.82 -9.13
N VAL A 141 3.10 8.05 -8.51
CA VAL A 141 2.94 8.65 -7.18
C VAL A 141 1.98 7.80 -6.37
N LEU A 142 2.42 7.39 -5.18
CA LEU A 142 1.68 6.53 -4.28
C LEU A 142 1.68 7.10 -2.86
N LEU A 143 0.60 6.86 -2.12
CA LEU A 143 0.52 7.07 -0.68
C LEU A 143 0.23 5.73 0.00
N VAL A 144 1.18 5.27 0.80
CA VAL A 144 1.06 4.07 1.62
C VAL A 144 0.60 4.49 3.01
N VAL A 145 -0.56 4.01 3.45
CA VAL A 145 -1.13 4.27 4.77
C VAL A 145 -1.09 2.97 5.58
N ILE A 146 -0.46 3.00 6.74
CA ILE A 146 -0.32 1.87 7.65
C ILE A 146 -1.10 2.18 8.93
N GLY A 147 -2.12 1.37 9.21
CA GLY A 147 -2.87 1.40 10.47
C GLY A 147 -2.35 0.33 11.42
N LEU A 148 -1.51 0.69 12.38
CA LEU A 148 -1.01 -0.18 13.45
C LEU A 148 -2.01 -0.35 14.61
N ASN A 149 -3.09 0.43 14.58
CA ASN A 149 -4.16 0.36 15.59
C ASN A 149 -4.93 -0.96 15.60
N ASN A 150 -5.58 -1.23 16.74
CA ASN A 150 -6.46 -2.38 16.94
C ASN A 150 -7.96 -2.01 16.77
N SER A 151 -8.27 -0.81 16.27
CA SER A 151 -9.64 -0.28 16.13
C SER A 151 -9.79 0.52 14.84
N ASP A 152 -10.85 0.27 14.07
CA ASP A 152 -11.12 0.98 12.83
C ASP A 152 -11.25 2.49 13.04
N LYS A 153 -10.68 3.28 12.13
CA LYS A 153 -10.79 4.74 12.11
C LYS A 153 -11.59 5.17 10.89
N PHE A 154 -12.77 5.72 11.12
CA PHE A 154 -13.62 6.30 10.08
C PHE A 154 -13.39 7.80 9.99
N ASN A 155 -13.58 8.38 8.80
CA ASN A 155 -13.40 9.81 8.55
C ASN A 155 -12.04 10.33 9.08
N TYR A 156 -10.98 9.56 8.83
CA TYR A 156 -9.63 9.87 9.25
C TYR A 156 -9.01 10.91 8.31
N HIS A 157 -8.60 12.06 8.83
CA HIS A 157 -8.07 13.17 8.04
C HIS A 157 -6.56 13.06 7.83
N ILE A 158 -6.13 12.89 6.58
CA ILE A 158 -4.72 12.72 6.21
C ILE A 158 -4.37 13.57 4.97
N GLY A 159 -3.16 14.12 4.95
CA GLY A 159 -2.63 14.90 3.83
C GLY A 159 -2.23 14.02 2.64
N PHE A 160 -2.56 14.48 1.44
CA PHE A 160 -2.20 13.84 0.17
C PHE A 160 -1.24 14.74 -0.63
N PRO A 161 -0.16 14.17 -1.23
CA PRO A 161 0.85 14.96 -1.94
C PRO A 161 0.34 15.72 -3.17
N GLN A 162 -0.70 15.20 -3.83
CA GLN A 162 -1.27 15.74 -5.06
C GLN A 162 -2.79 15.92 -4.91
N ALA A 163 -3.33 16.91 -5.63
CA ALA A 163 -4.76 17.15 -5.75
C ALA A 163 -5.42 16.09 -6.66
N GLY A 164 -6.75 16.06 -6.70
CA GLY A 164 -7.53 15.19 -7.57
C GLY A 164 -7.77 13.78 -7.01
N VAL A 165 -7.92 12.82 -7.92
CA VAL A 165 -8.40 11.46 -7.66
C VAL A 165 -7.24 10.51 -7.32
N TRP A 166 -7.50 9.66 -6.32
CA TRP A 166 -6.60 8.61 -5.89
C TRP A 166 -7.34 7.28 -5.82
N ARG A 167 -6.82 6.25 -6.51
CA ARG A 167 -7.38 4.90 -6.49
C ARG A 167 -6.81 4.09 -5.33
N GLU A 168 -7.66 3.38 -4.60
CA GLU A 168 -7.25 2.39 -3.60
C GLU A 168 -6.80 1.12 -4.34
N VAL A 169 -5.51 1.04 -4.68
CA VAL A 169 -4.94 -0.06 -5.47
C VAL A 169 -4.58 -1.29 -4.64
N PHE A 170 -4.51 -1.14 -3.32
CA PHE A 170 -4.32 -2.25 -2.39
C PHE A 170 -4.90 -1.91 -1.02
N ASN A 171 -5.54 -2.90 -0.39
CA ASN A 171 -6.03 -2.82 0.98
C ASN A 171 -5.96 -4.20 1.62
N SER A 172 -5.11 -4.38 2.63
CA SER A 172 -4.92 -5.69 3.28
C SER A 172 -6.17 -6.21 3.99
N GLN A 173 -7.15 -5.34 4.28
CA GLN A 173 -8.43 -5.72 4.87
C GLN A 173 -9.51 -6.01 3.82
N ALA A 174 -9.20 -6.03 2.52
CA ALA A 174 -10.13 -6.47 1.49
C ALA A 174 -10.58 -7.94 1.71
N SER A 175 -11.84 -8.24 1.39
CA SER A 175 -12.42 -9.57 1.63
C SER A 175 -11.73 -10.68 0.84
N VAL A 176 -11.15 -10.37 -0.33
CA VAL A 176 -10.35 -11.32 -1.13
C VAL A 176 -9.10 -11.82 -0.39
N TYR A 177 -8.58 -11.02 0.56
CA TYR A 177 -7.44 -11.39 1.41
C TYR A 177 -7.87 -12.00 2.75
N GLY A 178 -9.17 -12.19 2.98
CA GLY A 178 -9.72 -12.67 4.24
C GLY A 178 -9.85 -11.59 5.32
N GLY A 179 -9.80 -10.31 4.93
CA GLY A 179 -10.06 -9.17 5.81
C GLY A 179 -11.55 -8.85 5.97
N THR A 180 -11.85 -7.76 6.68
CA THR A 180 -13.22 -7.35 7.03
C THR A 180 -14.03 -6.81 5.84
N GLY A 181 -13.38 -6.41 4.76
CA GLY A 181 -13.98 -5.70 3.62
C GLY A 181 -14.12 -4.20 3.82
N LEU A 182 -13.68 -3.64 4.96
CA LEU A 182 -13.65 -2.20 5.17
C LEU A 182 -12.58 -1.53 4.29
N GLY A 183 -12.93 -0.41 3.67
CA GLY A 183 -12.04 0.34 2.76
C GLY A 183 -12.68 1.64 2.32
N ASN A 184 -12.16 2.23 1.24
CA ASN A 184 -12.55 3.57 0.77
C ASN A 184 -13.41 3.57 -0.49
N GLY A 185 -14.04 2.43 -0.83
CA GLY A 185 -14.91 2.35 -2.00
C GLY A 185 -14.17 2.39 -3.34
N GLY A 186 -12.87 2.10 -3.34
CA GLY A 186 -12.04 1.97 -4.55
C GLY A 186 -11.36 3.28 -4.99
N MET A 187 -11.90 4.45 -4.63
CA MET A 187 -11.31 5.74 -4.99
C MET A 187 -11.66 6.81 -3.95
N ILE A 188 -10.79 7.81 -3.83
CA ILE A 188 -11.02 9.02 -3.04
C ILE A 188 -10.67 10.25 -3.87
N THR A 189 -11.35 11.36 -3.59
CA THR A 189 -11.02 12.67 -4.15
C THR A 189 -10.50 13.56 -3.03
N THR A 190 -9.36 14.18 -3.27
CA THR A 190 -8.77 15.11 -2.31
C THR A 190 -9.49 16.46 -2.32
N THR A 191 -9.35 17.20 -1.24
CA THR A 191 -9.87 18.56 -1.07
C THR A 191 -8.73 19.50 -0.73
N SER A 192 -8.85 20.79 -1.08
CA SER A 192 -7.85 21.83 -0.85
C SER A 192 -7.79 22.29 0.62
N ILE A 193 -7.66 21.34 1.53
CA ILE A 193 -7.49 21.56 2.98
C ILE A 193 -6.05 21.17 3.35
N ILE A 194 -5.32 22.12 3.95
CA ILE A 194 -3.93 21.90 4.36
C ILE A 194 -3.86 20.86 5.47
N LYS A 195 -3.05 19.82 5.29
CA LYS A 195 -2.75 18.79 6.30
C LYS A 195 -1.39 18.16 6.02
N ASP A 196 -0.64 17.83 7.07
CA ASP A 196 0.62 17.08 6.98
C ASP A 196 1.68 17.71 6.04
N GLY A 197 1.66 19.05 5.94
CA GLY A 197 2.58 19.80 5.06
C GLY A 197 2.18 19.84 3.59
N TYR A 198 1.02 19.26 3.21
CA TYR A 198 0.47 19.33 1.87
C TYR A 198 -0.73 20.27 1.79
N ALA A 199 -0.97 20.83 0.59
CA ALA A 199 -2.12 21.68 0.30
C ALA A 199 -3.43 20.90 0.17
N ASN A 200 -3.32 19.58 -0.03
CA ASN A 200 -4.45 18.69 -0.31
C ASN A 200 -4.57 17.63 0.78
N SER A 201 -5.80 17.21 1.05
CA SER A 201 -6.09 16.15 2.02
C SER A 201 -7.43 15.49 1.75
N ALA A 202 -7.65 14.33 2.36
CA ALA A 202 -8.93 13.64 2.29
C ALA A 202 -9.28 13.00 3.63
N PHE A 203 -10.56 12.64 3.75
CA PHE A 203 -11.07 11.84 4.85
C PHE A 203 -11.20 10.40 4.36
N ILE A 204 -10.48 9.49 4.99
CA ILE A 204 -10.43 8.07 4.61
C ILE A 204 -10.89 7.18 5.76
N THR A 205 -11.28 5.96 5.43
CA THR A 205 -11.38 4.86 6.39
C THR A 205 -10.04 4.14 6.46
N VAL A 206 -9.48 4.05 7.67
CA VAL A 206 -8.29 3.23 7.98
C VAL A 206 -8.77 2.06 8.85
N PRO A 207 -8.96 0.87 8.27
CA PRO A 207 -9.30 -0.31 9.04
C PRO A 207 -8.20 -0.64 10.06
N LYS A 208 -8.56 -1.37 11.12
CA LYS A 208 -7.58 -1.87 12.08
C LYS A 208 -6.58 -2.80 11.41
N MET A 209 -5.32 -2.75 11.86
CA MET A 209 -4.24 -3.63 11.39
C MET A 209 -4.16 -3.70 9.85
N SER A 210 -4.08 -2.53 9.20
CA SER A 210 -4.22 -2.41 7.75
C SER A 210 -3.01 -1.82 7.07
N VAL A 211 -2.85 -2.20 5.81
CA VAL A 211 -1.95 -1.59 4.83
C VAL A 211 -2.81 -1.20 3.65
N ILE A 212 -2.92 0.10 3.40
CA ILE A 212 -3.66 0.65 2.27
C ILE A 212 -2.66 1.37 1.36
N VAL A 213 -2.77 1.17 0.05
CA VAL A 213 -1.98 1.90 -0.93
C VAL A 213 -2.92 2.63 -1.87
N PHE A 214 -2.75 3.94 -1.93
CA PHE A 214 -3.42 4.80 -2.90
C PHE A 214 -2.46 5.15 -4.03
N GLN A 215 -2.96 5.07 -5.27
CA GLN A 215 -2.27 5.55 -6.45
C GLN A 215 -2.91 6.84 -6.94
N TRP A 216 -2.09 7.86 -7.14
CA TRP A 216 -2.54 9.08 -7.78
C TRP A 216 -2.88 8.78 -9.25
N SER A 217 -4.09 9.11 -9.66
CA SER A 217 -4.56 8.90 -11.03
C SER A 217 -5.15 10.21 -11.55
N PRO A 218 -4.31 11.15 -12.02
CA PRO A 218 -4.76 12.43 -12.57
C PRO A 218 -5.33 12.28 -13.98
N GLU A 219 -5.46 11.07 -14.50
CA GLU A 219 -5.83 10.83 -15.90
C GLU A 219 -7.01 9.87 -16.02
N ASP A 220 -7.63 9.41 -14.93
CA ASP A 220 -8.83 8.54 -15.01
C ASP A 220 -10.07 9.43 -15.04
N VAL A 221 -10.23 10.13 -16.17
CA VAL A 221 -11.25 11.17 -16.38
C VAL A 221 -12.63 10.54 -16.56
N ASN A 222 -12.71 9.29 -17.00
CA ASN A 222 -13.98 8.61 -17.17
C ASN A 222 -14.37 7.73 -15.95
N LEU A 223 -13.52 7.66 -14.92
CA LEU A 223 -13.68 6.90 -13.69
C LEU A 223 -13.86 5.38 -13.91
N ASP A 224 -13.30 4.83 -14.98
CA ASP A 224 -13.39 3.40 -15.31
C ASP A 224 -12.33 2.54 -14.61
N GLY A 225 -11.40 3.17 -13.89
CA GLY A 225 -10.37 2.48 -13.13
C GLY A 225 -9.10 2.19 -13.94
N THR A 226 -9.01 2.68 -15.18
CA THR A 226 -7.79 2.70 -15.98
C THR A 226 -7.38 4.14 -16.30
N SER A 227 -6.11 4.36 -16.64
CA SER A 227 -5.72 5.59 -17.36
C SER A 227 -5.33 5.10 -18.74
N ASP A 228 -6.20 5.34 -19.71
CA ASP A 228 -6.02 4.83 -21.06
C ASP A 228 -6.27 5.92 -22.13
N LEU A 229 -6.27 5.49 -23.39
CA LEU A 229 -6.47 6.42 -24.51
C LEU A 229 -7.90 7.02 -24.54
N TYR A 230 -8.89 6.37 -23.91
CA TYR A 230 -10.23 6.91 -23.78
C TYR A 230 -10.27 8.07 -22.79
N ASP A 231 -9.54 8.00 -21.69
CA ASP A 231 -9.44 9.13 -20.78
C ASP A 231 -8.74 10.33 -21.41
N MET A 232 -7.60 10.09 -22.08
CA MET A 232 -6.89 11.13 -22.82
C MET A 232 -7.78 11.75 -23.90
N ALA A 233 -8.58 10.93 -24.61
CA ALA A 233 -9.52 11.41 -25.62
C ALA A 233 -10.75 12.14 -25.03
N LEU A 234 -11.20 11.75 -23.84
CA LEU A 234 -12.26 12.43 -23.10
C LEU A 234 -11.76 13.80 -22.62
N PHE A 235 -10.59 13.83 -21.99
CA PHE A 235 -9.92 15.04 -21.56
C PHE A 235 -9.66 16.02 -22.71
N GLN A 236 -9.08 15.55 -23.83
CA GLN A 236 -8.83 16.40 -25.01
C GLN A 236 -10.11 16.97 -25.62
N ARG A 237 -11.22 16.20 -25.61
CA ARG A 237 -12.52 16.71 -26.06
C ARG A 237 -13.06 17.78 -25.12
N CYS A 238 -12.79 17.65 -23.82
CA CYS A 238 -13.24 18.59 -22.82
C CYS A 238 -12.53 19.93 -22.88
N VAL A 239 -11.19 19.91 -22.94
CA VAL A 239 -10.38 21.13 -23.14
C VAL A 239 -10.71 21.82 -24.47
N ALA A 240 -11.21 21.10 -25.47
CA ALA A 240 -11.67 21.66 -26.74
C ALA A 240 -13.11 22.23 -26.70
N GLY A 241 -13.77 22.28 -25.54
CA GLY A 241 -15.13 22.82 -25.37
C GLY A 241 -16.25 21.82 -25.69
N GLY A 242 -15.99 20.51 -25.54
CA GLY A 242 -16.99 19.46 -25.71
C GLY A 242 -18.09 19.48 -24.64
N SER A 243 -19.26 18.91 -24.96
CA SER A 243 -20.47 18.99 -24.11
C SER A 243 -20.66 17.80 -23.16
N ASP A 244 -19.65 16.94 -22.98
CA ASP A 244 -19.74 15.70 -22.19
C ASP A 244 -18.53 15.59 -21.26
N CYS A 245 -18.34 16.63 -20.46
CA CYS A 245 -17.25 16.76 -19.50
C CYS A 245 -17.81 16.53 -18.12
N SER A 246 -17.50 15.36 -17.58
CA SER A 246 -17.66 15.13 -16.16
C SER A 246 -16.80 16.15 -15.39
N VAL A 247 -17.27 16.53 -14.19
CA VAL A 247 -16.62 17.49 -13.27
C VAL A 247 -15.25 17.02 -12.74
N ASP A 248 -14.73 15.91 -13.26
CA ASP A 248 -13.50 15.23 -12.85
C ASP A 248 -12.31 15.52 -13.76
N ALA A 249 -12.51 16.22 -14.89
CA ALA A 249 -11.45 16.76 -15.74
C ALA A 249 -10.92 18.14 -15.29
N ASP A 250 -11.57 18.75 -14.30
CA ASP A 250 -11.19 20.00 -13.65
C ASP A 250 -10.17 19.68 -12.53
N PHE A 251 -8.90 19.62 -12.92
CA PHE A 251 -7.81 19.18 -12.05
C PHE A 251 -7.31 20.27 -11.11
N ASP A 252 -7.58 21.53 -11.43
CA ASP A 252 -7.26 22.67 -10.56
C ASP A 252 -8.46 23.14 -9.71
N ASN A 253 -9.62 22.52 -9.92
CA ASN A 253 -10.89 22.69 -9.20
C ASN A 253 -11.40 24.13 -9.27
N ASP A 254 -11.24 24.80 -10.42
CA ASP A 254 -11.71 26.16 -10.69
C ASP A 254 -13.12 26.23 -11.30
N SER A 255 -13.75 25.06 -11.47
CA SER A 255 -15.07 24.84 -12.09
C SER A 255 -15.11 25.03 -13.61
N ASN A 256 -13.96 25.09 -14.28
CA ASN A 256 -13.81 25.05 -15.72
C ASN A 256 -12.90 23.87 -16.10
N VAL A 257 -13.02 23.40 -17.34
CA VAL A 257 -12.07 22.41 -17.90
C VAL A 257 -11.40 23.07 -19.09
N ASP A 258 -10.13 23.46 -18.94
CA ASP A 258 -9.38 24.22 -19.93
C ASP A 258 -7.89 23.82 -20.03
N ALA A 259 -7.07 24.70 -20.62
CA ALA A 259 -5.66 24.42 -20.84
C ALA A 259 -4.81 24.48 -19.56
N ASP A 260 -5.29 25.15 -18.51
CA ASP A 260 -4.58 25.32 -17.24
C ASP A 260 -4.61 24.01 -16.40
N ASP A 261 -5.63 23.18 -16.60
CA ASP A 261 -5.70 21.80 -16.08
C ASP A 261 -4.51 20.94 -16.53
N TRP A 262 -3.91 21.23 -17.69
CA TRP A 262 -2.74 20.51 -18.21
C TRP A 262 -1.52 20.59 -17.28
N ALA A 263 -1.44 21.63 -16.45
CA ALA A 263 -0.36 21.78 -15.48
C ALA A 263 -0.44 20.75 -14.33
N TYR A 264 -1.58 20.09 -14.17
CA TYR A 264 -1.86 19.12 -13.10
C TYR A 264 -1.85 17.66 -13.58
N VAL A 265 -1.94 17.43 -14.89
CA VAL A 265 -1.94 16.10 -15.53
C VAL A 265 -0.51 15.59 -15.84
N GLY A 266 0.50 16.47 -15.88
CA GLY A 266 1.87 16.12 -16.29
C GLY A 266 2.84 15.71 -15.15
N PRO A 267 3.94 14.99 -15.45
CA PRO A 267 5.00 14.76 -14.48
C PRO A 267 5.64 16.10 -14.10
N ARG A 268 5.51 16.50 -12.83
CA ARG A 268 6.40 17.52 -12.25
C ARG A 268 7.82 16.96 -12.22
N VAL A 269 8.56 17.16 -13.30
CA VAL A 269 10.01 17.26 -13.23
C VAL A 269 10.28 18.37 -12.21
N LEU A 270 10.77 17.99 -11.03
CA LEU A 270 11.41 18.96 -10.13
C LEU A 270 12.46 19.66 -10.98
N GLY A 271 12.20 20.92 -11.34
CA GLY A 271 13.14 21.72 -12.10
C GLY A 271 14.47 21.79 -11.34
N PRO A 272 15.63 21.78 -12.02
CA PRO A 272 16.89 21.93 -11.34
C PRO A 272 16.96 23.34 -10.75
N GLY A 273 16.85 23.42 -9.41
CA GLY A 273 17.13 24.61 -8.63
C GLY A 273 15.91 25.32 -8.06
N GLN A 274 15.28 24.73 -7.05
CA GLN A 274 14.81 25.38 -5.83
C GLN A 274 14.86 24.39 -4.67
#